data_AF-A0A9P8CJU2-F1
#
_entry.id   AF-A0A9P8CJU2-F1
#
_cell.length_a   1.000
_cell.length_b   1.000
_cell.length_c   1.000
_cell.angle_alpha   90.00
_cell.angle_beta   90.00
_cell.angle_gamma   90.00
#
_symmetry.space_group_name_H-M   'P 1'
#
loop_
_entity.id
_entity.type
_entity.pdbx_description
1 polymer ?
#
loop_
_entity_poly.entity_id
_entity_poly.type
_entity_poly.pdbx_seq_one_letter_code
_entity_poly.pdbx_strand_id
1 'polypeptide(L)'
;IKEAYDIHDQGDAEWFLGIEIIRDCIEHTICLSHAQYIEKIAVKYDLVSSMSNPTIPVPIIEYRKNEEIASAKEVKRYQELIGSLLYCAVMIRVDVAFVALLLSRFLQNPALEH
;
A
#
# COMPACT_ATOMS: atom_id res chain seq x y z
N ILE A 1 0.89 -36.76 -3.14
CA ILE A 1 1.26 -35.40 -3.63
C ILE A 1 2.77 -35.18 -3.53
N LYS A 2 3.39 -35.28 -2.34
CA LYS A 2 4.87 -35.21 -2.18
C LYS A 2 5.66 -36.29 -2.96
N GLU A 3 5.06 -37.45 -3.24
CA GLU A 3 5.70 -38.50 -4.06
C GLU A 3 5.59 -38.27 -5.58
N ALA A 4 4.69 -37.37 -6.02
CA ALA A 4 4.45 -37.08 -7.43
C ALA A 4 5.06 -35.74 -7.87
N TYR A 5 5.39 -34.87 -6.91
CA TYR A 5 5.94 -33.54 -7.14
C TYR A 5 7.01 -33.25 -6.10
N ASP A 6 8.14 -32.70 -6.55
CA ASP A 6 9.20 -32.23 -5.67
C ASP A 6 8.72 -30.96 -4.94
N ILE A 7 8.20 -31.16 -3.73
CA ILE A 7 7.66 -30.10 -2.89
C ILE A 7 8.57 -29.94 -1.69
N HIS A 8 9.24 -28.81 -1.63
CA HIS A 8 10.05 -28.42 -0.48
C HIS A 8 9.18 -27.78 0.60
N ASP A 9 9.27 -28.31 1.81
CA ASP A 9 8.51 -27.86 2.98
C ASP A 9 9.36 -26.86 3.77
N GLN A 10 8.94 -25.60 3.81
CA GLN A 10 9.63 -24.52 4.53
C GLN A 10 9.06 -24.27 5.93
N GLY A 11 8.19 -25.15 6.43
CA GLY A 11 7.51 -24.96 7.71
C GLY A 11 6.34 -23.98 7.61
N ASP A 12 5.97 -23.40 8.75
CA ASP A 12 4.86 -22.47 8.83
C ASP A 12 5.19 -21.13 8.14
N ALA A 13 4.24 -20.63 7.36
CA ALA A 13 4.40 -19.36 6.67
C ALA A 13 4.19 -18.20 7.64
N GLU A 14 5.27 -17.50 8.00
CA GLU A 14 5.22 -16.29 8.83
C GLU A 14 5.13 -15.02 7.97
N TRP A 15 5.66 -15.05 6.75
CA TRP A 15 5.72 -13.90 5.86
C TRP A 15 5.37 -14.28 4.44
N PHE A 16 4.52 -13.47 3.80
CA PHE A 16 4.19 -13.61 2.39
C PHE A 16 4.10 -12.24 1.73
N LEU A 17 5.01 -11.95 0.80
CA LEU A 17 5.03 -10.70 0.03
C LEU A 17 4.98 -9.42 0.92
N GLY A 18 5.62 -9.45 2.09
CA GLY A 18 5.63 -8.32 3.03
C GLY A 18 4.37 -8.20 3.90
N ILE A 19 3.51 -9.22 3.88
CA ILE A 19 2.42 -9.42 4.83
C ILE A 19 2.91 -10.39 5.89
N GLU A 20 2.71 -10.01 7.13
CA GLU A 20 2.92 -10.85 8.30
C GLU A 20 1.69 -11.75 8.49
N ILE A 21 1.93 -13.04 8.63
CA ILE A 21 0.89 -14.04 8.88
C ILE A 21 1.03 -14.48 10.33
N ILE A 22 0.06 -14.10 11.14
CA ILE A 22 0.00 -14.45 12.56
C ILE A 22 -1.05 -15.55 12.71
N ARG A 23 -0.60 -16.75 13.05
CA ARG A 23 -1.47 -17.92 13.21
C ARG A 23 -1.62 -18.27 14.67
N ASP A 24 -2.86 -18.28 15.16
CA ASP A 24 -3.19 -18.84 16.46
C ASP A 24 -3.80 -20.22 16.26
N CYS A 25 -3.04 -21.26 16.60
CA CYS A 25 -3.47 -22.64 16.46
C CYS A 25 -4.44 -23.09 17.57
N ILE A 26 -4.50 -22.37 18.70
CA ILE A 26 -5.40 -22.68 19.82
C ILE A 26 -6.79 -22.14 19.49
N GLU A 27 -6.86 -20.88 19.08
CA GLU A 27 -8.10 -20.21 18.69
C GLU A 27 -8.51 -20.51 17.25
N HIS A 28 -7.67 -21.25 16.50
CA HIS A 28 -7.85 -21.56 15.08
C HIS A 28 -8.06 -20.32 14.20
N THR A 29 -7.35 -19.23 14.50
CA THR A 29 -7.43 -17.97 13.75
C THR A 29 -6.17 -17.69 12.94
N ILE A 30 -6.34 -16.93 11.87
CA ILE A 30 -5.23 -16.39 11.06
C ILE A 30 -5.48 -14.89 10.93
N CYS A 31 -4.52 -14.10 11.38
CA CYS A 31 -4.50 -12.66 11.28
C CYS A 31 -3.43 -12.26 10.26
N LEU A 32 -3.76 -11.31 9.39
CA LEU A 32 -2.83 -10.76 8.40
C LEU A 32 -2.49 -9.33 8.79
N SER A 33 -1.21 -9.05 8.99
CA SER A 33 -0.69 -7.74 9.36
C SER A 33 0.12 -7.16 8.21
N HIS A 34 -0.21 -5.92 7.83
CA HIS A 34 0.52 -5.15 6.81
C HIS A 34 1.31 -3.98 7.41
N ALA A 35 1.45 -3.94 8.74
CA ALA A 35 1.99 -2.81 9.48
C ALA A 35 3.42 -2.46 9.04
N GLN A 36 4.29 -3.46 8.95
CA GLN A 36 5.69 -3.25 8.56
C GLN A 36 5.82 -2.72 7.12
N TYR A 37 4.96 -3.15 6.21
CA TYR A 37 4.95 -2.64 4.83
C TYR A 37 4.50 -1.18 4.79
N ILE A 38 3.46 -0.82 5.54
CA ILE A 38 2.97 0.56 5.64
C ILE A 38 4.05 1.47 6.24
N GLU A 39 4.72 1.04 7.31
CA GLU A 39 5.82 1.78 7.93
C GLU A 39 6.98 1.99 6.94
N LYS A 40 7.35 0.93 6.19
CA LYS A 40 8.39 1.01 5.16
C LYS A 40 8.05 2.03 4.06
N ILE A 41 6.80 2.07 3.60
CA ILE A 41 6.34 3.08 2.63
C ILE A 41 6.37 4.48 3.26
N ALA A 42 5.87 4.62 4.48
CA ALA A 42 5.82 5.91 5.17
C ALA A 42 7.23 6.51 5.30
N VAL A 43 8.22 5.69 5.63
CA VAL A 43 9.63 6.11 5.66
C VAL A 43 10.16 6.40 4.26
N LYS A 44 9.90 5.54 3.27
CA LYS A 44 10.40 5.71 1.88
C LYS A 44 9.97 7.04 1.24
N TYR A 45 8.74 7.49 1.53
CA TYR A 45 8.16 8.69 0.93
C TYR A 45 8.08 9.88 1.89
N ASP A 46 8.78 9.81 3.02
CA ASP A 46 8.89 10.91 3.99
C ASP A 46 7.54 11.34 4.60
N LEU A 47 6.61 10.39 4.79
CA LEU A 47 5.25 10.62 5.30
C LEU A 47 5.13 10.52 6.83
N VAL A 48 6.21 10.15 7.53
CA VAL A 48 6.23 9.90 8.99
C VAL A 48 5.86 11.15 9.80
N SER A 49 6.23 12.34 9.33
CA SER A 49 5.94 13.62 9.98
C SER A 49 4.54 14.18 9.67
N SER A 50 3.84 13.61 8.69
CA SER A 50 2.53 14.06 8.20
C SER A 50 1.35 13.27 8.80
N MET A 51 1.61 12.44 9.82
CA MET A 51 0.61 11.57 10.46
C MET A 51 -0.40 12.34 11.31
N SER A 52 -1.23 13.16 10.67
CA SER A 52 -2.57 13.43 11.19
C SER A 52 -3.43 12.19 10.92
N ASN A 53 -4.19 11.74 11.91
CA ASN A 53 -5.13 10.63 11.70
C ASN A 53 -6.12 11.03 10.61
N PRO A 54 -6.11 10.35 9.44
CA PRO A 54 -7.01 10.72 8.36
C PRO A 54 -8.46 10.50 8.80
N THR A 55 -9.34 11.44 8.47
CA THR A 55 -10.78 11.25 8.66
C THR A 55 -11.25 10.16 7.70
N ILE A 56 -11.95 9.16 8.23
CA ILE A 56 -12.57 8.08 7.45
C ILE A 56 -14.09 8.22 7.62
N PRO A 57 -14.88 8.33 6.53
CA PRO A 57 -14.47 8.29 5.14
C PRO A 57 -13.68 9.53 4.72
N VAL A 58 -12.74 9.36 3.78
CA VAL A 58 -11.98 10.47 3.23
C VAL A 58 -12.94 11.43 2.52
N PRO A 59 -12.93 12.74 2.85
CA PRO A 59 -13.80 13.69 2.19
C PRO A 59 -13.52 13.72 0.68
N ILE A 60 -14.58 13.95 -0.11
CA ILE A 60 -14.43 14.14 -1.55
C ILE A 60 -13.77 15.51 -1.75
N ILE A 61 -12.46 15.51 -1.89
CA ILE A 61 -11.66 16.69 -2.20
C ILE A 61 -11.57 16.79 -3.73
N GLU A 62 -11.93 17.95 -4.28
CA GLU A 62 -11.69 18.25 -5.68
C GLU A 62 -10.23 18.68 -5.86
N TYR A 63 -9.40 17.70 -6.21
CA TYR A 63 -8.02 17.93 -6.62
C TYR A 63 -7.98 18.64 -7.98
N ARG A 64 -7.27 19.77 -8.05
CA ARG A 64 -7.13 20.57 -9.28
C ARG A 64 -6.04 20.01 -10.16
N LYS A 65 -6.21 20.06 -11.48
CA LYS A 65 -5.11 19.71 -12.39
C LYS A 65 -3.92 20.62 -12.13
N ASN A 66 -2.71 20.06 -12.14
CA ASN A 66 -1.50 20.85 -12.05
C ASN A 66 -1.39 21.75 -13.30
N GLU A 67 -1.26 23.06 -13.10
CA GLU A 67 -1.03 24.04 -14.16
C GLU A 67 0.44 24.05 -14.61
N GLU A 68 1.35 23.66 -13.71
CA GLU A 68 2.78 23.51 -13.99
C GLU A 68 3.09 22.12 -14.55
N ILE A 69 4.23 21.99 -15.24
CA ILE A 69 4.73 20.72 -15.77
C ILE A 69 5.63 20.08 -14.72
N ALA A 70 5.18 18.98 -14.13
CA ALA A 70 5.99 18.19 -13.21
C ALA A 70 7.23 17.62 -13.90
N SER A 71 8.34 17.58 -13.18
CA SER A 71 9.56 16.93 -13.63
C SER A 71 9.37 15.42 -13.78
N ALA A 72 10.08 14.80 -14.72
CA ALA A 72 10.08 13.34 -14.88
C ALA A 72 10.42 12.59 -13.57
N LYS A 73 11.25 13.19 -12.71
CA LYS A 73 11.59 12.63 -11.39
C LYS A 73 10.39 12.64 -10.43
N GLU A 74 9.60 13.71 -10.44
CA GLU A 74 8.41 13.87 -9.60
C GLU A 74 7.30 12.93 -10.06
N VAL A 75 7.06 12.89 -11.37
CA VAL A 75 6.13 11.94 -12.01
C VAL A 75 6.47 10.51 -11.62
N LYS A 76 7.74 10.09 -11.76
CA LYS A 76 8.18 8.75 -11.37
C LYS A 76 7.99 8.48 -9.89
N ARG A 77 8.39 9.41 -9.01
CA ARG A 77 8.24 9.26 -7.55
C ARG A 77 6.77 9.11 -7.16
N TYR A 78 5.88 9.90 -7.78
CA TYR A 78 4.44 9.82 -7.57
C TYR A 78 3.86 8.49 -8.05
N GLN A 79 4.21 8.04 -9.26
CA GLN A 79 3.76 6.75 -9.78
C GLN A 79 4.18 5.57 -8.89
N GLU A 80 5.41 5.60 -8.37
CA GLU A 80 5.86 4.58 -7.41
C GLU A 80 5.06 4.62 -6.11
N LEU A 81 4.78 5.82 -5.56
CA LEU A 81 3.98 5.99 -4.35
C LEU A 81 2.56 5.43 -4.53
N ILE A 82 1.90 5.79 -5.64
CA ILE A 82 0.54 5.30 -5.94
C ILE A 82 0.53 3.78 -6.17
N GLY A 83 1.56 3.22 -6.81
CA GLY A 83 1.71 1.77 -6.93
C GLY A 83 1.84 1.06 -5.58
N SER A 84 2.64 1.63 -4.67
CA SER A 84 2.77 1.17 -3.28
C SER A 84 1.45 1.26 -2.50
N LEU A 85 0.70 2.34 -2.67
CA LEU A 85 -0.63 2.52 -2.06
C LEU A 85 -1.65 1.53 -2.61
N LEU A 86 -1.61 1.28 -3.92
CA LEU A 86 -2.49 0.31 -4.59
C LEU A 86 -2.22 -1.11 -4.10
N TYR A 87 -0.96 -1.47 -3.87
CA TYR A 87 -0.62 -2.77 -3.26
C TYR A 87 -1.27 -2.93 -1.88
N CYS A 88 -1.20 -1.91 -1.02
CA CYS A 88 -1.93 -1.92 0.27
C CYS A 88 -3.43 -2.14 0.08
N ALA A 89 -4.03 -1.43 -0.88
CA ALA A 89 -5.46 -1.49 -1.15
C ALA A 89 -5.93 -2.88 -1.60
N VAL A 90 -5.15 -3.54 -2.46
CA VAL A 90 -5.47 -4.84 -3.04
C VAL A 90 -5.26 -5.98 -2.04
N MET A 91 -4.23 -5.91 -1.21
CA MET A 91 -3.89 -7.03 -0.33
C MET A 91 -4.78 -7.14 0.90
N ILE A 92 -4.86 -6.08 1.73
CA ILE A 92 -5.51 -6.15 3.06
C ILE A 92 -6.29 -4.87 3.42
N ARG A 93 -5.92 -3.69 2.87
CA ARG A 93 -6.45 -2.38 3.26
C ARG A 93 -7.45 -1.80 2.25
N VAL A 94 -8.58 -2.46 2.05
CA VAL A 94 -9.61 -2.01 1.09
C VAL A 94 -10.16 -0.61 1.39
N ASP A 95 -10.06 -0.15 2.63
CA ASP A 95 -10.48 1.18 3.09
C ASP A 95 -9.71 2.32 2.40
N VAL A 96 -8.49 2.09 1.90
CA VAL A 96 -7.72 3.09 1.14
C VAL A 96 -7.91 3.01 -0.38
N ALA A 97 -8.68 2.05 -0.88
CA ALA A 97 -8.85 1.81 -2.32
C ALA A 97 -9.43 3.03 -3.06
N PHE A 98 -10.40 3.72 -2.45
CA PHE A 98 -10.99 4.93 -3.02
C PHE A 98 -9.94 6.04 -3.21
N VAL A 99 -9.08 6.25 -2.21
CA VAL A 99 -8.02 7.26 -2.26
C VAL A 99 -7.00 6.90 -3.34
N ALA A 100 -6.58 5.63 -3.40
CA ALA A 100 -5.67 5.15 -4.43
C ALA A 100 -6.22 5.42 -5.85
N LEU A 101 -7.52 5.16 -6.06
CA LEU A 101 -8.19 5.43 -7.34
C LEU A 101 -8.25 6.93 -7.67
N LEU A 102 -8.57 7.77 -6.68
CA LEU A 102 -8.68 9.22 -6.86
C LEU A 102 -7.33 9.83 -7.27
N LEU A 103 -6.26 9.48 -6.55
CA LEU A 103 -4.91 9.95 -6.81
C LEU A 103 -4.31 9.42 -8.12
N SER A 104 -4.71 8.21 -8.53
CA SER A 104 -4.28 7.62 -9.82
C SER A 104 -4.67 8.48 -11.04
N ARG A 105 -5.60 9.41 -10.92
CA ARG A 105 -5.98 10.34 -12.00
C ARG A 105 -4.85 11.31 -12.38
N PHE A 106 -3.87 11.52 -11.50
CA PHE A 106 -2.80 12.51 -11.66
C PHE A 106 -1.43 11.91 -11.95
N LEU A 107 -1.36 10.63 -12.35
CA LEU A 107 -0.10 9.90 -12.60
C LEU A 107 0.80 10.52 -13.68
N GLN A 108 0.26 11.32 -14.60
CA GLN A 108 1.04 11.94 -15.68
C GLN A 108 1.61 13.31 -15.30
N ASN A 109 0.88 14.08 -14.48
CA ASN A 109 1.27 15.41 -14.06
C ASN A 109 0.76 15.69 -12.62
N PRO A 110 1.46 15.18 -11.59
CA PRO A 110 1.08 15.41 -10.21
C PRO A 110 1.36 16.86 -9.79
N ALA A 111 0.59 17.37 -8.83
CA ALA A 111 0.84 18.63 -8.12
C ALA A 111 1.25 18.31 -6.68
N LEU A 112 1.79 19.30 -5.96
CA LEU A 112 2.12 19.16 -4.53
C LEU A 112 0.89 18.87 -3.64
N GLU A 113 -0.30 19.24 -4.09
CA GLU A 113 -1.57 19.01 -3.38
C GLU A 113 -2.09 17.57 -3.53
N HIS A 114 -1.58 16.81 -4.51
CA HIS A 114 -1.99 15.43 -4.82
C HIS A 114 -1.15 14.40 -4.07
#